data_AF-A0AA42B7V6-F1
#
_entry.id   AF-A0AA42B7V6-F1
#
_cell.length_a   1.000
_cell.length_b   1.000
_cell.length_c   1.000
_cell.angle_alpha   90.00
_cell.angle_beta   90.00
_cell.angle_gamma   90.00
#
_symmetry.space_group_name_H-M   'P 1'
#
loop_
_entity.id
_entity.type
_entity.pdbx_description
1 polymer ?
#
loop_
_entity_poly.entity_id
_entity_poly.type
_entity_poly.pdbx_seq_one_letter_code
_entity_poly.pdbx_strand_id
1 'polypeptide(L)'
;MMLLFLKIITHNIQYMLDIPEEITQYVILPLMAAQLFLVVSLYFTFVGRHVLNQVGFFNCFVATYVLYMVGQAAQMYSDTALSYSILFFRVTLFLTICLPSLCMFLFSQCGVKLSRAWLVFPYVFGFLLSLVYVICADARHEQLMFDASYVQLLPFTMIRANHIDAEMTGLVVLSLLPTSFLLYRELTGERRSICLAFLIGAVMITSLYITGLYHQVYWLYYFGAIFTALYWSRAVYRDVKSTKSQAQYLKEQLQLSLKRDETTSNITLNNLLQQIERDSSVDLKRYKLKVREILDVLTDTTIEAGGDADALIDRNLNKVKSIIDSDDVNAIRDIAKKETIELTNMISDLPAKRSERIIFQTKLFIENNYHEDIEVASLAEAAGVSQSYLMRCFKEYTGQTIKQYLNQYRIEKAKERLADLTVSDTAFSVGFNDSNYFGAVFKKLTGIGPQQYKKETYG
;
A
#
# COMPACT_ATOMS: atom_id res chain seq x y z
N MET A 1 -5.01 35.75 -0.60
CA MET A 1 -4.76 35.31 0.80
C MET A 1 -3.58 34.33 0.90
N MET A 2 -3.58 33.19 0.19
CA MET A 2 -2.46 32.23 0.21
C MET A 2 -1.12 32.80 -0.32
N LEU A 3 -1.15 33.58 -1.41
CA LEU A 3 0.02 34.31 -1.95
C LEU A 3 0.61 35.30 -0.94
N LEU A 4 -0.22 35.91 -0.10
CA LEU A 4 0.18 36.89 0.91
C LEU A 4 0.83 36.20 2.11
N PHE A 5 0.26 35.08 2.55
CA PHE A 5 0.79 34.26 3.63
C PHE A 5 2.16 33.66 3.29
N LEU A 6 2.34 33.21 2.04
CA LEU A 6 3.63 32.68 1.60
C LEU A 6 4.69 33.76 1.44
N LYS A 7 4.31 34.95 0.92
CA LYS A 7 5.20 36.09 0.82
C LYS A 7 5.73 36.49 2.21
N ILE A 8 4.90 36.40 3.25
CA ILE A 8 5.29 36.64 4.65
C ILE A 8 6.27 35.56 5.15
N ILE A 9 6.05 34.28 4.84
CA ILE A 9 6.97 33.19 5.26
C ILE A 9 8.33 33.33 4.58
N THR A 10 8.37 33.55 3.26
CA THR A 10 9.63 33.76 2.53
C THR A 10 10.34 35.02 3.02
N HIS A 11 9.60 36.09 3.29
CA HIS A 11 10.16 37.34 3.82
C HIS A 11 10.76 37.15 5.23
N ASN A 12 10.09 36.39 6.10
CA ASN A 12 10.59 36.09 7.45
C ASN A 12 11.82 35.17 7.46
N ILE A 13 11.89 34.18 6.55
CA ILE A 13 13.07 33.31 6.41
C ILE A 13 14.25 34.09 5.83
N GLN A 14 14.00 34.97 4.85
CA GLN A 14 15.00 35.87 4.28
C GLN A 14 15.61 36.81 5.33
N TYR A 15 14.76 37.40 6.19
CA TYR A 15 15.20 38.30 7.26
C TYR A 15 15.98 37.60 8.38
N MET A 16 15.70 36.31 8.65
CA MET A 16 16.44 35.54 9.66
C MET A 16 17.81 35.06 9.20
N LEU A 17 18.02 34.85 7.89
CA LEU A 17 19.25 34.26 7.35
C LEU A 17 20.09 35.23 6.51
N ASP A 18 19.63 36.48 6.33
CA ASP A 18 20.30 37.54 5.57
C ASP A 18 20.64 37.13 4.12
N ILE A 19 19.77 36.30 3.50
CA ILE A 19 19.97 35.75 2.15
C ILE A 19 19.30 36.66 1.12
N PRO A 20 20.00 37.08 0.05
CA PRO A 20 19.41 37.83 -1.06
C PRO A 20 18.20 37.14 -1.70
N GLU A 21 17.22 37.94 -2.12
CA GLU A 21 15.98 37.44 -2.74
C GLU A 21 16.27 36.64 -4.02
N GLU A 22 17.22 37.10 -4.85
CA GLU A 22 17.62 36.42 -6.09
C GLU A 22 18.20 35.03 -5.83
N ILE A 23 19.05 34.87 -4.81
CA ILE A 23 19.63 33.57 -4.43
C ILE A 23 18.51 32.64 -3.95
N THR A 24 17.55 33.17 -3.19
CA THR A 24 16.42 32.38 -2.72
C THR A 24 15.57 31.88 -3.89
N GLN A 25 15.25 32.75 -4.85
CA GLN A 25 14.38 32.43 -5.99
C GLN A 25 15.04 31.56 -7.06
N TYR A 26 16.31 31.80 -7.38
CA TYR A 26 16.99 31.17 -8.52
C TYR A 26 17.96 30.06 -8.14
N VAL A 27 18.28 29.88 -6.85
CA VAL A 27 19.19 28.83 -6.38
C VAL A 27 18.51 27.92 -5.37
N ILE A 28 18.06 28.46 -4.23
CA ILE A 28 17.55 27.65 -3.12
C ILE A 28 16.27 26.91 -3.50
N LEU A 29 15.25 27.63 -3.98
CA LEU A 29 13.94 27.06 -4.27
C LEU A 29 13.96 26.00 -5.40
N PRO A 30 14.67 26.21 -6.53
CA PRO A 30 14.85 25.16 -7.55
C PRO A 30 15.58 23.93 -7.02
N LEU A 31 16.63 24.09 -6.21
CA LEU A 31 17.38 22.97 -5.65
C LEU A 31 16.53 22.16 -4.66
N MET A 32 15.75 22.84 -3.82
CA MET A 32 14.81 22.16 -2.91
C MET A 32 13.75 21.36 -3.67
N ALA A 33 13.15 21.96 -4.71
CA ALA A 33 12.17 21.28 -5.56
C ALA A 33 12.79 20.07 -6.29
N ALA A 34 13.99 20.23 -6.83
CA ALA A 34 14.75 19.17 -7.49
C ALA A 34 15.09 18.01 -6.55
N GLN A 35 15.59 18.31 -5.36
CA GLN A 35 15.90 17.31 -4.34
C GLN A 35 14.65 16.51 -3.97
N LEU A 36 13.52 17.19 -3.77
CA LEU A 36 12.26 16.52 -3.45
C LEU A 36 11.84 15.56 -4.58
N PHE A 37 11.86 16.01 -5.83
CA PHE A 37 11.54 15.15 -6.99
C PHE A 37 12.45 13.93 -7.11
N LEU A 38 13.75 14.07 -6.80
CA LEU A 38 14.71 12.97 -6.78
C LEU A 38 14.34 11.95 -5.70
N VAL A 39 14.04 12.40 -4.47
CA VAL A 39 13.56 11.53 -3.38
C VAL A 39 12.28 10.80 -3.77
N VAL A 40 11.32 11.51 -4.39
CA VAL A 40 10.07 10.90 -4.87
C VAL A 40 10.33 9.85 -5.94
N SER A 41 11.23 10.09 -6.89
CA SER A 41 11.59 9.10 -7.93
C SER A 41 12.29 7.88 -7.36
N LEU A 42 13.18 8.04 -6.37
CA LEU A 42 13.77 6.90 -5.66
C LEU A 42 12.68 6.09 -4.97
N TYR A 43 11.80 6.75 -4.22
CA TYR A 43 10.68 6.10 -3.55
C TYR A 43 9.78 5.35 -4.56
N PHE A 44 9.44 5.94 -5.70
CA PHE A 44 8.62 5.28 -6.73
C PHE A 44 9.36 4.15 -7.46
N THR A 45 10.68 4.25 -7.60
CA THR A 45 11.48 3.19 -8.22
C THR A 45 11.59 1.96 -7.30
N PHE A 46 11.69 2.16 -5.99
CA PHE A 46 11.77 1.05 -5.03
C PHE A 46 10.40 0.49 -4.62
N VAL A 47 9.46 1.37 -4.26
CA VAL A 47 8.15 0.99 -3.70
C VAL A 47 7.06 1.00 -4.77
N GLY A 48 7.16 1.93 -5.73
CA GLY A 48 6.14 2.14 -6.77
C GLY A 48 6.21 1.18 -7.96
N ARG A 49 7.28 0.38 -8.16
CA ARG A 49 7.39 -0.60 -9.26
C ARG A 49 6.21 -1.58 -9.34
N HIS A 50 5.61 -1.82 -8.18
CA HIS A 50 4.50 -2.74 -7.98
C HIS A 50 3.12 -2.09 -8.22
N VAL A 51 3.05 -0.75 -8.21
CA VAL A 51 1.81 0.02 -8.24
C VAL A 51 1.68 0.86 -9.52
N LEU A 52 2.79 1.31 -10.10
CA LEU A 52 2.83 2.23 -11.24
C LEU A 52 3.14 1.47 -12.54
N ASN A 53 2.40 1.80 -13.59
CA ASN A 53 2.67 1.27 -14.93
C ASN A 53 3.77 2.08 -15.63
N GLN A 54 4.64 1.41 -16.40
CA GLN A 54 5.68 2.06 -17.22
C GLN A 54 6.51 3.14 -16.48
N VAL A 55 7.09 2.79 -15.32
CA VAL A 55 7.90 3.68 -14.47
C VAL A 55 9.07 4.35 -15.22
N GLY A 56 9.52 3.77 -16.33
CA GLY A 56 10.56 4.35 -17.18
C GLY A 56 10.24 5.78 -17.66
N PHE A 57 9.01 6.05 -18.12
CA PHE A 57 8.62 7.40 -18.54
C PHE A 57 8.59 8.39 -17.39
N PHE A 58 8.15 7.96 -16.20
CA PHE A 58 8.19 8.78 -15.01
C PHE A 58 9.61 9.16 -14.62
N ASN A 59 10.52 8.19 -14.59
CA ASN A 59 11.92 8.44 -14.25
C ASN A 59 12.60 9.34 -15.29
N CYS A 60 12.27 9.20 -16.58
CA CYS A 60 12.74 10.11 -17.63
C CYS A 60 12.24 11.55 -17.41
N PHE A 61 10.95 11.71 -17.10
CA PHE A 61 10.37 12.99 -16.71
C PHE A 61 11.10 13.59 -15.50
N VAL A 62 11.25 12.85 -14.40
CA VAL A 62 11.90 13.37 -13.19
C VAL A 62 13.35 13.74 -13.46
N ALA A 63 14.12 12.88 -14.13
CA ALA A 63 15.53 13.15 -14.40
C ALA A 63 15.71 14.44 -15.22
N THR A 64 14.91 14.61 -16.27
CA THR A 64 14.95 15.83 -17.09
C THR A 64 14.40 17.06 -16.38
N TYR A 65 13.37 16.92 -15.54
CA TYR A 65 12.81 18.02 -14.76
C TYR A 65 13.76 18.49 -13.64
N VAL A 66 14.49 17.56 -13.02
CA VAL A 66 15.54 17.86 -12.05
C VAL A 66 16.69 18.62 -12.72
N LEU A 67 17.17 18.16 -13.88
CA LEU A 67 18.19 18.88 -14.67
C LEU A 67 17.71 20.28 -15.06
N TYR A 68 16.44 20.41 -15.46
CA TYR A 68 15.82 21.70 -15.76
C TYR A 68 15.85 22.65 -14.55
N MET A 69 15.52 22.19 -13.35
CA MET A 69 15.51 23.03 -12.13
C MET A 69 16.92 23.37 -11.64
N VAL A 70 17.82 22.38 -11.57
CA VAL A 70 19.22 22.59 -11.13
C VAL A 70 19.95 23.53 -12.08
N GLY A 71 19.64 23.47 -13.38
CA GLY A 71 20.22 24.37 -14.38
C GLY A 71 19.95 25.85 -14.12
N GLN A 72 18.92 26.23 -13.35
CA GLN A 72 18.67 27.63 -12.98
C GLN A 72 19.80 28.17 -12.10
N ALA A 73 20.27 27.37 -11.15
CA ALA A 73 21.37 27.75 -10.27
C ALA A 73 22.66 27.90 -11.06
N ALA A 74 22.94 26.98 -11.99
CA ALA A 74 24.11 27.06 -12.87
C ALA A 74 24.08 28.31 -13.75
N GLN A 75 22.90 28.69 -14.25
CA GLN A 75 22.71 29.89 -15.07
C GLN A 75 23.05 31.18 -14.29
N MET A 76 22.67 31.27 -13.02
CA MET A 76 22.88 32.47 -12.19
C MET A 76 24.37 32.80 -11.98
N TYR A 77 25.24 31.79 -11.89
CA TYR A 77 26.67 31.96 -11.62
C TYR A 77 27.55 31.89 -12.88
N SER A 78 26.94 31.96 -14.07
CA SER A 78 27.64 31.84 -15.35
C SER A 78 27.76 33.18 -16.07
N ASP A 79 28.82 33.33 -16.88
CA ASP A 79 29.00 34.48 -17.76
C ASP A 79 27.84 34.61 -18.76
N THR A 80 27.58 35.82 -19.26
CA THR A 80 26.41 36.14 -20.10
C THR A 80 26.17 35.16 -21.26
N ALA A 81 27.21 34.85 -22.04
CA ALA A 81 27.12 33.90 -23.16
C ALA A 81 26.80 32.46 -22.71
N LEU A 82 27.42 32.01 -21.62
CA LEU A 82 27.21 30.69 -21.05
C LEU A 82 25.81 30.58 -20.41
N SER A 83 25.33 31.66 -19.79
CA SER A 83 23.99 31.77 -19.19
C SER A 83 22.88 31.55 -20.22
N TYR A 84 22.96 32.20 -21.39
CA TYR A 84 22.00 31.97 -22.48
C TYR A 84 22.10 30.57 -23.07
N SER A 85 23.31 30.02 -23.20
CA SER A 85 23.50 28.64 -23.66
C SER A 85 22.85 27.63 -22.71
N ILE A 86 22.99 27.84 -21.39
CA ILE A 86 22.34 27.04 -20.35
C ILE A 86 20.82 27.18 -20.45
N LEU A 87 20.28 28.39 -20.64
CA LEU A 87 18.85 28.63 -20.82
C LEU A 87 18.28 27.86 -22.02
N PHE A 88 18.92 27.96 -23.18
CA PHE A 88 18.49 27.29 -24.41
C PHE A 88 18.50 25.76 -24.25
N PHE A 89 19.56 25.22 -23.65
CA PHE A 89 19.63 23.79 -23.34
C PHE A 89 18.51 23.35 -22.41
N ARG A 90 18.27 24.09 -21.33
CA ARG A 90 17.23 23.77 -20.33
C ARG A 90 15.84 23.75 -20.93
N VAL A 91 15.46 24.78 -21.67
CA VAL A 91 14.11 24.85 -22.27
C VAL A 91 13.95 23.82 -23.39
N THR A 92 15.01 23.55 -24.15
CA THR A 92 14.99 22.48 -25.17
C THR A 92 14.76 21.11 -24.55
N LEU A 93 15.49 20.79 -23.47
CA LEU A 93 15.31 19.57 -22.70
C LEU A 93 13.89 19.46 -22.12
N PHE A 94 13.37 20.58 -21.60
CA PHE A 94 12.05 20.66 -20.98
C PHE A 94 10.92 20.40 -21.98
N LEU A 95 10.94 21.06 -23.14
CA LEU A 95 9.92 20.90 -24.18
C LEU A 95 10.02 19.58 -24.94
N THR A 96 11.24 19.11 -25.21
CA THR A 96 11.46 17.93 -26.08
C THR A 96 11.32 16.60 -25.34
N ILE A 97 11.78 16.52 -24.09
CA ILE A 97 11.84 15.25 -23.35
C ILE A 97 10.94 15.29 -22.12
N CYS A 98 11.03 16.34 -21.30
CA CYS A 98 10.34 16.38 -20.00
C CYS A 98 8.82 16.34 -20.14
N LEU A 99 8.20 17.31 -20.82
CA LEU A 99 6.73 17.36 -20.98
C LEU A 99 6.19 16.15 -21.75
N PRO A 100 6.80 15.70 -22.86
CA PRO A 100 6.40 14.46 -23.53
C PRO A 100 6.47 13.23 -22.64
N SER A 101 7.52 13.08 -21.83
CA SER A 101 7.66 11.94 -20.90
C SER A 101 6.56 11.94 -19.84
N LEU A 102 6.21 13.11 -19.30
CA LEU A 102 5.08 13.26 -18.37
C LEU A 102 3.75 12.85 -19.03
N CYS A 103 3.52 13.35 -20.24
CA CYS A 103 2.34 13.02 -21.02
C CYS A 103 2.21 11.51 -21.23
N MET A 104 3.28 10.86 -21.69
CA MET A 104 3.31 9.42 -21.92
C MET A 104 3.08 8.60 -20.64
N PHE A 105 3.68 9.03 -19.53
CA PHE A 105 3.46 8.41 -18.23
C PHE A 105 1.98 8.45 -17.82
N LEU A 106 1.31 9.60 -17.98
CA LEU A 106 -0.09 9.77 -17.61
C LEU A 106 -1.03 8.94 -18.48
N PHE A 107 -0.81 8.87 -19.79
CA PHE A 107 -1.56 7.98 -20.68
C PHE A 107 -1.41 6.51 -20.24
N SER A 108 -0.20 6.10 -19.84
CA SER A 108 0.02 4.75 -19.33
C SER A 108 -0.67 4.49 -17.98
N GLN A 109 -0.75 5.47 -17.07
CA GLN A 109 -1.46 5.29 -15.80
C GLN A 109 -2.97 5.13 -16.00
N CYS A 110 -3.52 5.81 -17.01
CA CYS A 110 -4.92 5.71 -17.40
C CYS A 110 -5.21 4.45 -18.27
N GLY A 111 -4.24 3.55 -18.46
CA GLY A 111 -4.43 2.32 -19.24
C GLY A 111 -4.67 2.55 -20.74
N VAL A 112 -4.31 3.72 -21.28
CA VAL A 112 -4.53 4.05 -22.70
C VAL A 112 -3.41 3.44 -23.54
N LYS A 113 -3.76 2.54 -24.45
CA LYS A 113 -2.82 2.01 -25.44
C LYS A 113 -2.70 2.99 -26.60
N LEU A 114 -1.52 3.58 -26.78
CA LEU A 114 -1.22 4.49 -27.89
C LEU A 114 -0.54 3.73 -29.03
N SER A 115 -0.81 4.14 -30.27
CA SER A 115 -0.10 3.62 -31.44
C SER A 115 1.32 4.21 -31.53
N ARG A 116 2.21 3.58 -32.32
CA ARG A 116 3.60 4.04 -32.48
C ARG A 116 3.71 5.50 -32.95
N ALA A 117 2.79 5.97 -33.80
CA ALA A 117 2.80 7.37 -34.25
C ALA A 117 2.49 8.35 -33.10
N TRP A 118 1.50 8.04 -32.28
CA TRP A 118 1.10 8.87 -31.13
C TRP A 118 2.11 8.81 -29.96
N LEU A 119 2.95 7.78 -29.91
CA LEU A 119 4.10 7.71 -29.00
C LEU A 119 5.20 8.71 -29.37
N VAL A 120 5.44 8.93 -30.67
CA VAL A 120 6.54 9.76 -31.18
C VAL A 120 6.12 11.23 -31.35
N PHE A 121 4.85 11.48 -31.70
CA PHE A 121 4.34 12.81 -31.99
C PHE A 121 4.65 13.87 -30.91
N PRO A 122 4.44 13.63 -29.59
CA PRO A 122 4.73 14.63 -28.56
C PRO A 122 6.20 15.06 -28.51
N TYR A 123 7.14 14.15 -28.78
CA TYR A 123 8.57 14.43 -28.78
C TYR A 123 8.98 15.27 -30.00
N VAL A 124 8.46 14.93 -31.19
CA VAL A 124 8.72 15.70 -32.42
C VAL A 124 8.12 17.11 -32.30
N PHE A 125 6.91 17.22 -31.79
CA PHE A 125 6.26 18.50 -31.57
C PHE A 125 7.04 19.36 -30.55
N GLY A 126 7.47 18.76 -29.43
CA GLY A 126 8.30 19.42 -28.43
C GLY A 126 9.62 19.93 -28.99
N PHE A 127 10.28 19.14 -29.85
CA PHE A 127 11.51 19.55 -30.54
C PHE A 127 11.27 20.76 -31.46
N LEU A 128 10.26 20.71 -32.33
CA LEU A 128 9.94 21.82 -33.23
C LEU A 128 9.65 23.11 -32.46
N LEU A 129 8.92 23.00 -31.34
CA LEU A 129 8.60 24.13 -30.48
C LEU A 129 9.84 24.67 -29.75
N SER A 130 10.79 23.81 -29.36
CA SER A 130 12.06 24.24 -28.79
C SER A 130 12.91 25.05 -29.77
N LEU A 131 12.92 24.68 -31.06
CA LEU A 131 13.58 25.47 -32.09
C LEU A 131 12.95 26.86 -32.22
N VAL A 132 11.62 26.93 -32.22
CA VAL A 132 10.89 28.21 -32.22
C VAL A 132 11.28 29.06 -31.00
N TYR A 133 11.33 28.45 -29.80
CA TYR A 133 11.74 29.14 -28.58
C TYR A 133 13.16 29.72 -28.72
N VAL A 134 14.14 28.90 -29.11
CA VAL A 134 15.55 29.32 -29.22
C VAL A 134 15.70 30.44 -30.24
N ILE A 135 15.06 30.32 -31.41
CA ILE A 135 15.10 31.34 -32.46
C ILE A 135 14.52 32.67 -31.95
N CYS A 136 13.35 32.65 -31.30
CA CYS A 136 12.71 33.85 -30.77
C CYS A 136 13.47 34.45 -29.57
N ALA A 137 14.11 33.61 -28.76
CA ALA A 137 14.90 34.05 -27.62
C ALA A 137 16.23 34.67 -28.07
N ASP A 138 16.95 34.04 -29.00
CA ASP A 138 18.23 34.53 -29.53
C ASP A 138 18.07 35.85 -30.31
N ALA A 139 17.01 35.95 -31.12
CA ALA A 139 16.70 37.17 -31.88
C ALA A 139 16.48 38.43 -31.03
N ARG A 140 16.17 38.27 -29.73
CA ARG A 140 15.97 39.37 -28.78
C ARG A 140 17.17 39.69 -27.89
N HIS A 141 18.16 38.81 -27.84
CA HIS A 141 19.35 38.97 -27.01
C HIS A 141 20.59 39.21 -27.90
N GLU A 142 21.79 38.92 -27.40
CA GLU A 142 23.07 39.26 -28.04
C GLU A 142 23.36 38.53 -29.38
N GLN A 143 22.38 37.87 -30.01
CA GLN A 143 22.55 37.15 -31.28
C GLN A 143 23.71 36.15 -31.23
N LEU A 144 23.69 35.29 -30.20
CA LEU A 144 24.77 34.35 -29.91
C LEU A 144 24.87 33.22 -30.94
N MET A 145 23.74 32.84 -31.55
CA MET A 145 23.67 31.73 -32.51
C MET A 145 23.36 32.19 -33.94
N PHE A 146 22.59 33.26 -34.11
CA PHE A 146 22.15 33.73 -35.42
C PHE A 146 22.44 35.22 -35.64
N ASP A 147 23.15 35.55 -36.73
CA ASP A 147 23.41 36.92 -37.15
C ASP A 147 22.13 37.72 -37.41
N ALA A 148 22.21 39.06 -37.29
CA ALA A 148 21.11 40.00 -37.48
C ALA A 148 20.34 39.84 -38.81
N SER A 149 20.96 39.29 -39.86
CA SER A 149 20.31 38.99 -41.14
C SER A 149 19.22 37.94 -41.03
N TYR A 150 19.29 37.04 -40.04
CA TYR A 150 18.32 35.98 -39.84
C TYR A 150 16.98 36.49 -39.32
N VAL A 151 16.99 37.56 -38.51
CA VAL A 151 15.77 38.20 -37.99
C VAL A 151 14.86 38.72 -39.12
N GLN A 152 15.44 39.08 -40.27
CA GLN A 152 14.71 39.54 -41.45
C GLN A 152 14.01 38.40 -42.23
N LEU A 153 14.46 37.15 -42.05
CA LEU A 153 13.85 35.96 -42.65
C LEU A 153 12.67 35.44 -41.83
N LEU A 154 12.53 35.87 -40.58
CA LEU A 154 11.41 35.47 -39.72
C LEU A 154 10.13 36.20 -40.14
N PRO A 155 8.98 35.51 -40.21
CA PRO A 155 7.70 36.16 -40.45
C PRO A 155 7.42 37.20 -39.35
N PHE A 156 6.83 38.35 -39.70
CA PHE A 156 6.60 39.47 -38.78
C PHE A 156 5.86 39.07 -37.48
N THR A 157 5.09 37.98 -37.54
CA THR A 157 4.38 37.38 -36.41
C THR A 157 5.32 36.79 -35.35
N MET A 158 6.46 36.23 -35.75
CA MET A 158 7.47 35.63 -34.85
C MET A 158 8.40 36.68 -34.24
N ILE A 159 8.61 37.81 -34.92
CA ILE A 159 9.43 38.92 -34.42
C ILE A 159 8.77 39.58 -33.19
N ARG A 160 7.43 39.61 -33.13
CA ARG A 160 6.66 40.08 -31.95
C ARG A 160 6.37 39.00 -30.92
N ALA A 161 6.44 37.72 -31.28
CA ALA A 161 6.19 36.63 -30.34
C ALA A 161 7.20 36.68 -29.20
N ASN A 162 6.73 36.67 -27.95
CA ASN A 162 7.60 36.47 -26.81
C ASN A 162 8.02 35.00 -26.83
N HIS A 163 9.30 34.68 -26.62
CA HIS A 163 9.75 33.29 -26.43
C HIS A 163 8.93 32.57 -25.32
N ILE A 164 8.39 33.34 -24.37
CA ILE A 164 7.40 32.91 -23.37
C ILE A 164 6.16 32.27 -24.03
N ASP A 165 5.67 32.79 -25.15
CA ASP A 165 4.48 32.26 -25.84
C ASP A 165 4.73 30.86 -26.41
N ALA A 166 5.94 30.60 -26.90
CA ALA A 166 6.35 29.27 -27.35
C ALA A 166 6.37 28.28 -26.18
N GLU A 167 6.93 28.68 -25.05
CA GLU A 167 6.98 27.85 -23.84
C GLU A 167 5.58 27.57 -23.27
N MET A 168 4.71 28.58 -23.22
CA MET A 168 3.29 28.45 -22.84
C MET A 168 2.53 27.50 -23.75
N THR A 169 2.72 27.63 -25.06
CA THR A 169 2.11 26.75 -26.06
C THR A 169 2.50 25.30 -25.80
N GLY A 170 3.76 25.06 -25.44
CA GLY A 170 4.27 23.73 -25.09
C GLY A 170 3.59 23.16 -23.87
N LEU A 171 3.47 23.93 -22.80
CA LEU A 171 2.78 23.53 -21.58
C LEU A 171 1.30 23.21 -21.83
N VAL A 172 0.63 24.01 -22.64
CA VAL A 172 -0.79 23.79 -22.96
C VAL A 172 -0.96 22.52 -23.80
N VAL A 173 -0.22 22.39 -24.90
CA VAL A 173 -0.40 21.31 -25.88
C VAL A 173 0.14 19.98 -25.38
N LEU A 174 1.31 19.97 -24.74
CA LEU A 174 1.99 18.74 -24.32
C LEU A 174 1.59 18.28 -22.91
N SER A 175 1.03 19.16 -22.07
CA SER A 175 0.65 18.81 -20.69
C SER A 175 -0.82 19.12 -20.39
N LEU A 176 -1.26 20.38 -20.42
CA LEU A 176 -2.57 20.78 -19.89
C LEU A 176 -3.76 20.16 -20.65
N LEU A 177 -3.73 20.19 -21.98
CA LEU A 177 -4.78 19.59 -22.81
C LEU A 177 -4.87 18.07 -22.66
N PRO A 178 -3.78 17.29 -22.83
CA PRO A 178 -3.86 15.83 -22.68
C PRO A 178 -4.23 15.43 -21.25
N THR A 179 -3.71 16.11 -20.23
CA THR A 179 -4.08 15.83 -18.82
C THR A 179 -5.53 16.14 -18.52
N SER A 180 -6.07 17.26 -19.03
CA SER A 180 -7.48 17.63 -18.84
C SER A 180 -8.42 16.67 -19.55
N PHE A 181 -8.06 16.23 -20.75
CA PHE A 181 -8.79 15.18 -21.48
C PHE A 181 -8.83 13.86 -20.69
N LEU A 182 -7.67 13.41 -20.20
CA LEU A 182 -7.58 12.19 -19.39
C LEU A 182 -8.37 12.33 -18.08
N LEU A 183 -8.32 13.50 -17.43
CA LEU A 183 -9.07 13.77 -16.21
C LEU A 183 -10.58 13.71 -16.45
N TYR A 184 -11.07 14.32 -17.52
CA TYR A 184 -12.49 14.24 -17.91
C TYR A 184 -12.94 12.79 -18.16
N ARG A 185 -12.11 12.03 -18.88
CA ARG A 185 -12.38 10.62 -19.17
C ARG A 185 -12.42 9.75 -17.91
N GLU A 186 -11.50 9.97 -16.98
CA GLU A 186 -11.42 9.16 -15.76
C GLU A 186 -12.45 9.56 -14.70
N LEU A 187 -12.95 10.80 -14.75
CA LEU A 187 -14.09 11.25 -13.92
C LEU A 187 -15.42 10.64 -14.38
N THR A 188 -15.56 10.38 -15.68
CA THR A 188 -16.76 9.77 -16.27
C THR A 188 -16.73 8.23 -16.28
N GLY A 189 -15.53 7.63 -16.16
CA GLY A 189 -15.32 6.18 -16.06
C GLY A 189 -15.15 5.64 -14.63
N GLU A 190 -14.43 4.52 -14.51
CA GLU A 190 -14.10 3.93 -13.21
C GLU A 190 -13.03 4.74 -12.46
N ARG A 191 -13.34 5.17 -11.23
CA ARG A 191 -12.49 6.07 -10.45
C ARG A 191 -11.27 5.35 -9.86
N ARG A 192 -10.15 5.39 -10.58
CA ARG A 192 -8.84 5.02 -10.03
C ARG A 192 -8.28 6.16 -9.18
N SER A 193 -8.35 6.03 -7.85
CA SER A 193 -7.93 7.09 -6.90
C SER A 193 -6.49 7.56 -7.10
N ILE A 194 -5.57 6.65 -7.40
CA ILE A 194 -4.15 6.97 -7.65
C ILE A 194 -3.96 7.71 -8.98
N CYS A 195 -4.65 7.30 -10.03
CA CYS A 195 -4.59 7.92 -11.36
C CYS A 195 -5.09 9.37 -11.31
N LEU A 196 -6.22 9.58 -10.65
CA LEU A 196 -6.78 10.92 -10.43
C LEU A 196 -5.78 11.83 -9.70
N ALA A 197 -5.06 11.30 -8.71
CA ALA A 197 -4.04 12.09 -8.02
C ALA A 197 -2.89 12.52 -8.94
N PHE A 198 -2.46 11.64 -9.85
CA PHE A 198 -1.43 12.00 -10.83
C PHE A 198 -1.92 13.08 -11.80
N LEU A 199 -3.14 12.93 -12.33
CA LEU A 199 -3.75 13.90 -13.25
C LEU A 199 -3.97 15.26 -12.58
N ILE A 200 -4.52 15.30 -11.36
CA ILE A 200 -4.72 16.53 -10.61
C ILE A 200 -3.38 17.22 -10.34
N GLY A 201 -2.36 16.47 -9.93
CA GLY A 201 -1.03 17.04 -9.70
C GLY A 201 -0.36 17.58 -10.97
N ALA A 202 -0.59 16.94 -12.12
CA ALA A 202 -0.09 17.39 -13.42
C ALA A 202 -0.80 18.65 -13.92
N VAL A 203 -2.13 18.74 -13.74
CA VAL A 203 -2.88 19.98 -14.01
C VAL A 203 -2.39 21.10 -13.07
N MET A 204 -2.25 20.82 -11.78
CA MET A 204 -1.80 21.79 -10.79
C MET A 204 -0.41 22.36 -11.10
N ILE A 205 0.60 21.52 -11.36
CA ILE A 205 1.95 21.99 -11.68
C ILE A 205 1.97 22.80 -12.98
N THR A 206 1.21 22.37 -13.99
CA THR A 206 1.15 23.04 -15.29
C THR A 206 0.43 24.40 -15.19
N SER A 207 -0.69 24.47 -14.48
CA SER A 207 -1.43 25.73 -14.27
C SER A 207 -0.64 26.74 -13.44
N LEU A 208 0.07 26.30 -12.40
CA LEU A 208 0.94 27.18 -11.60
C LEU A 208 2.14 27.67 -12.41
N TYR A 209 2.71 26.80 -13.26
CA TYR A 209 3.79 27.20 -14.16
C TYR A 209 3.32 28.25 -15.18
N ILE A 210 2.20 28.02 -15.85
CA ILE A 210 1.59 29.00 -16.79
C ILE A 210 1.29 30.32 -16.07
N THR A 211 0.71 30.27 -14.88
CA THR A 211 0.44 31.48 -14.09
C THR A 211 1.74 32.22 -13.74
N GLY A 212 2.79 31.47 -13.40
CA GLY A 212 4.10 31.99 -13.07
C GLY A 212 4.80 32.65 -14.27
N LEU A 213 4.71 32.05 -15.46
CA LEU A 213 5.21 32.62 -16.72
C LEU A 213 4.47 33.92 -17.07
N TYR A 214 3.14 33.93 -16.94
CA TYR A 214 2.31 35.07 -17.32
C TYR A 214 2.57 36.29 -16.43
N HIS A 215 2.71 36.07 -15.12
CA HIS A 215 2.96 37.14 -14.15
C HIS A 215 4.45 37.38 -13.86
N GLN A 216 5.36 36.65 -14.49
CA GLN A 216 6.81 36.69 -14.22
C GLN A 216 7.19 36.41 -12.76
N VAL A 217 6.47 35.48 -12.11
CA VAL A 217 6.64 35.12 -10.70
C VAL A 217 7.31 33.75 -10.57
N TYR A 218 8.65 33.72 -10.69
CA TYR A 218 9.46 32.50 -10.79
C TYR A 218 9.34 31.53 -9.61
N TRP A 219 9.06 32.02 -8.39
CA TRP A 219 8.91 31.15 -7.24
C TRP A 219 7.66 30.24 -7.31
N LEU A 220 6.63 30.62 -8.08
CA LEU A 220 5.38 29.87 -8.20
C LEU A 220 5.56 28.51 -8.88
N TYR A 221 6.58 28.41 -9.74
CA TYR A 221 6.94 27.25 -10.54
C TYR A 221 7.42 26.13 -9.60
N TYR A 222 8.41 26.48 -8.77
CA TYR A 222 9.02 25.58 -7.80
C TYR A 222 8.05 25.25 -6.65
N PHE A 223 7.20 26.19 -6.27
CA PHE A 223 6.14 25.93 -5.30
C PHE A 223 5.14 24.89 -5.84
N GLY A 224 4.67 25.04 -7.07
CA GLY A 224 3.82 24.04 -7.73
C GLY A 224 4.50 22.68 -7.83
N ALA A 225 5.78 22.66 -8.15
CA ALA A 225 6.60 21.46 -8.19
C ALA A 225 6.62 20.74 -6.83
N ILE A 226 6.91 21.45 -5.74
CA ILE A 226 6.96 20.90 -4.38
C ILE A 226 5.61 20.29 -3.98
N PHE A 227 4.53 21.03 -4.18
CA PHE A 227 3.18 20.55 -3.83
C PHE A 227 2.79 19.31 -4.63
N THR A 228 3.08 19.29 -5.94
CA THR A 228 2.81 18.12 -6.78
C THR A 228 3.62 16.91 -6.34
N ALA A 229 4.90 17.06 -6.03
CA ALA A 229 5.75 15.98 -5.54
C ALA A 229 5.22 15.39 -4.21
N LEU A 230 4.84 16.24 -3.25
CA LEU A 230 4.24 15.80 -1.98
C LEU A 230 2.89 15.11 -2.19
N TYR A 231 2.05 15.67 -3.07
CA TYR A 231 0.73 15.14 -3.37
C TYR A 231 0.81 13.75 -4.01
N TRP A 232 1.66 13.58 -5.03
CA TRP A 232 1.91 12.28 -5.65
C TRP A 232 2.49 11.27 -4.65
N SER A 233 3.44 11.69 -3.81
CA SER A 233 4.03 10.83 -2.77
C SER A 233 2.97 10.33 -1.80
N ARG A 234 2.09 11.22 -1.33
CA ARG A 234 0.97 10.88 -0.45
C ARG A 234 -0.01 9.92 -1.12
N ALA A 235 -0.30 10.12 -2.41
CA ALA A 235 -1.21 9.26 -3.16
C ALA A 235 -0.64 7.83 -3.28
N VAL A 236 0.62 7.70 -3.69
CA VAL A 236 1.30 6.40 -3.77
C VAL A 236 1.44 5.75 -2.39
N TYR A 237 1.82 6.49 -1.36
CA TYR A 237 1.89 5.98 0.01
C TYR A 237 0.55 5.46 0.51
N ARG A 238 -0.54 6.20 0.26
CA ARG A 238 -1.89 5.77 0.65
C ARG A 238 -2.27 4.47 -0.06
N ASP A 239 -1.94 4.33 -1.34
CA ASP A 239 -2.25 3.16 -2.14
C ASP A 239 -1.47 1.91 -1.69
N VAL A 240 -0.16 2.07 -1.44
CA VAL A 240 0.71 1.03 -0.88
C VAL A 240 0.21 0.63 0.52
N LYS A 241 -0.11 1.62 1.37
CA LYS A 241 -0.63 1.36 2.73
C LYS A 241 -1.98 0.65 2.68
N SER A 242 -2.89 1.04 1.80
CA SER A 242 -4.19 0.36 1.67
C SER A 242 -4.01 -1.09 1.24
N THR A 243 -3.09 -1.36 0.32
CA THR A 243 -2.81 -2.72 -0.16
C THR A 243 -2.21 -3.57 0.96
N LYS A 244 -1.19 -3.06 1.66
CA LYS A 244 -0.61 -3.74 2.83
C LYS A 244 -1.63 -3.98 3.94
N SER A 245 -2.53 -3.02 4.21
CA SER A 245 -3.58 -3.18 5.22
C SER A 245 -4.64 -4.22 4.82
N GLN A 246 -4.98 -4.32 3.54
CA GLN A 246 -5.87 -5.38 3.03
C GLN A 246 -5.20 -6.76 3.18
N ALA A 247 -3.92 -6.88 2.86
CA ALA A 247 -3.16 -8.12 3.06
C ALA A 247 -3.04 -8.49 4.55
N GLN A 248 -2.81 -7.52 5.43
CA GLN A 248 -2.75 -7.74 6.88
C GLN A 248 -4.12 -8.16 7.46
N TYR A 249 -5.20 -7.48 7.07
CA TYR A 249 -6.56 -7.86 7.45
C TYR A 249 -6.90 -9.28 6.98
N LEU A 250 -6.45 -9.65 5.78
CA LEU A 250 -6.59 -11.00 5.28
C LEU A 250 -5.77 -12.00 6.11
N LYS A 251 -4.53 -11.68 6.53
CA LYS A 251 -3.74 -12.49 7.49
C LYS A 251 -4.56 -12.75 8.75
N GLU A 252 -5.13 -11.71 9.34
CA GLU A 252 -5.92 -11.80 10.57
C GLU A 252 -7.19 -12.64 10.38
N GLN A 253 -7.94 -12.43 9.29
CA GLN A 253 -9.12 -13.23 8.99
C GLN A 253 -8.80 -14.70 8.72
N LEU A 254 -7.71 -14.98 8.01
CA LEU A 254 -7.25 -16.36 7.78
C LEU A 254 -6.83 -17.02 9.09
N GLN A 255 -6.09 -16.33 9.95
CA GLN A 255 -5.74 -16.82 11.28
C GLN A 255 -6.96 -17.09 12.17
N LEU A 256 -7.99 -16.23 12.10
CA LEU A 256 -9.26 -16.43 12.80
C LEU A 256 -10.06 -17.60 12.22
N SER A 257 -10.05 -17.78 10.90
CA SER A 257 -10.73 -18.87 10.21
C SER A 257 -10.04 -20.22 10.43
N LEU A 258 -8.72 -20.24 10.57
CA LEU A 258 -7.97 -21.41 11.03
C LEU A 258 -8.34 -21.83 12.47
N LYS A 259 -9.03 -20.97 13.25
CA LYS A 259 -9.59 -21.30 14.56
C LYS A 259 -11.07 -21.74 14.50
N ARG A 260 -11.74 -21.64 13.34
CA ARG A 260 -13.19 -21.88 13.17
C ARG A 260 -13.46 -22.62 11.85
N ASP A 261 -13.95 -23.87 11.94
CA ASP A 261 -14.51 -24.73 10.87
C ASP A 261 -14.14 -24.43 9.39
N GLU A 262 -13.63 -25.44 8.69
CA GLU A 262 -13.15 -25.38 7.29
C GLU A 262 -14.11 -24.67 6.31
N THR A 263 -15.41 -24.84 6.48
CA THR A 263 -16.47 -24.22 5.66
C THR A 263 -16.52 -22.70 5.76
N THR A 264 -16.28 -22.14 6.95
CA THR A 264 -16.31 -20.68 7.18
C THR A 264 -15.08 -19.98 6.59
N SER A 265 -13.95 -20.68 6.58
CA SER A 265 -12.69 -20.22 5.97
C SER A 265 -12.82 -20.04 4.46
N ASN A 266 -13.44 -21.00 3.77
CA ASN A 266 -13.61 -20.98 2.32
C ASN A 266 -14.56 -19.86 1.85
N ILE A 267 -15.59 -19.53 2.63
CA ILE A 267 -16.54 -18.44 2.30
C ILE A 267 -15.85 -17.07 2.43
N THR A 268 -15.13 -16.86 3.53
CA THR A 268 -14.40 -15.63 3.82
C THR A 268 -13.34 -15.35 2.75
N LEU A 269 -12.58 -16.38 2.36
CA LEU A 269 -11.58 -16.30 1.29
C LEU A 269 -12.19 -15.92 -0.06
N ASN A 270 -13.29 -16.58 -0.47
CA ASN A 270 -13.94 -16.29 -1.74
C ASN A 270 -14.44 -14.84 -1.81
N ASN A 271 -15.04 -14.35 -0.72
CA ASN A 271 -15.51 -12.96 -0.64
C ASN A 271 -14.35 -11.96 -0.77
N LEU A 272 -13.19 -12.27 -0.19
CA LEU A 272 -12.00 -11.40 -0.25
C LEU A 272 -11.34 -11.38 -1.63
N LEU A 273 -11.17 -12.53 -2.27
CA LEU A 273 -10.69 -12.61 -3.65
C LEU A 273 -11.64 -11.85 -4.59
N GLN A 274 -12.94 -11.99 -4.39
CA GLN A 274 -13.95 -11.28 -5.18
C GLN A 274 -13.95 -9.76 -4.93
N GLN A 275 -13.65 -9.31 -3.70
CA GLN A 275 -13.46 -7.90 -3.39
C GLN A 275 -12.20 -7.33 -4.07
N ILE A 276 -11.10 -8.08 -4.05
CA ILE A 276 -9.85 -7.69 -4.71
C ILE A 276 -10.05 -7.59 -6.22
N GLU A 277 -10.84 -8.48 -6.81
CA GLU A 277 -11.20 -8.43 -8.23
C GLU A 277 -12.03 -7.21 -8.59
N ARG A 278 -12.98 -6.83 -7.73
CA ARG A 278 -13.75 -5.59 -7.91
C ARG A 278 -12.86 -4.35 -7.79
N ASP A 279 -11.92 -4.34 -6.85
CA ASP A 279 -10.97 -3.23 -6.65
C ASP A 279 -9.89 -3.17 -7.76
N SER A 280 -9.65 -4.28 -8.46
CA SER A 280 -8.55 -4.44 -9.44
C SER A 280 -9.06 -4.70 -10.86
N SER A 281 -10.38 -4.55 -11.11
CA SER A 281 -11.12 -4.88 -12.34
C SER A 281 -10.51 -4.33 -13.62
N VAL A 282 -9.67 -3.30 -13.51
CA VAL A 282 -9.14 -2.54 -14.63
C VAL A 282 -7.64 -2.77 -14.88
N ASP A 283 -6.91 -3.42 -13.96
CA ASP A 283 -5.45 -3.63 -14.11
C ASP A 283 -5.00 -5.01 -13.63
N LEU A 284 -4.79 -5.92 -14.60
CA LEU A 284 -4.28 -7.27 -14.39
C LEU A 284 -2.95 -7.27 -13.60
N LYS A 285 -2.07 -6.29 -13.83
CA LYS A 285 -0.77 -6.23 -13.17
C LYS A 285 -0.92 -6.00 -11.68
N ARG A 286 -1.90 -5.16 -11.31
CA ARG A 286 -2.24 -4.87 -9.92
C ARG A 286 -2.95 -6.05 -9.25
N TYR A 287 -3.82 -6.75 -9.98
CA TYR A 287 -4.43 -7.98 -9.50
C TYR A 287 -3.37 -9.05 -9.19
N LYS A 288 -2.44 -9.31 -10.12
CA LYS A 288 -1.28 -10.22 -9.92
C LYS A 288 -0.50 -9.87 -8.66
N LEU A 289 -0.23 -8.58 -8.43
CA LEU A 289 0.49 -8.12 -7.25
C LEU A 289 -0.25 -8.46 -5.95
N LYS A 290 -1.52 -8.07 -5.86
CA LYS A 290 -2.34 -8.30 -4.67
C LYS A 290 -2.46 -9.79 -4.36
N VAL A 291 -2.70 -10.61 -5.38
CA VAL A 291 -2.77 -12.06 -5.22
C VAL A 291 -1.45 -12.64 -4.73
N ARG A 292 -0.31 -12.18 -5.26
CA ARG A 292 1.01 -12.59 -4.78
C ARG A 292 1.21 -12.27 -3.30
N GLU A 293 0.96 -11.03 -2.88
CA GLU A 293 1.17 -10.62 -1.47
C GLU A 293 0.37 -11.49 -0.49
N ILE A 294 -0.82 -11.92 -0.92
CA ILE A 294 -1.67 -12.83 -0.15
C ILE A 294 -1.03 -14.21 0.00
N LEU A 295 -0.51 -14.77 -1.08
CA LEU A 295 0.17 -16.06 -1.06
C LEU A 295 1.46 -16.00 -0.23
N ASP A 296 2.21 -14.90 -0.32
CA ASP A 296 3.42 -14.67 0.51
C ASP A 296 3.06 -14.70 2.00
N VAL A 297 2.04 -13.94 2.41
CA VAL A 297 1.56 -13.89 3.81
C VAL A 297 1.04 -15.25 4.30
N LEU A 298 0.32 -15.99 3.46
CA LEU A 298 -0.17 -17.32 3.78
C LEU A 298 0.96 -18.34 3.96
N THR A 299 1.96 -18.27 3.10
CA THR A 299 3.15 -19.12 3.17
C THR A 299 3.89 -18.85 4.46
N ASP A 300 4.17 -17.57 4.78
CA ASP A 300 4.82 -17.17 6.03
C ASP A 300 4.04 -17.66 7.26
N THR A 301 2.71 -17.55 7.24
CA THR A 301 1.86 -18.02 8.34
C THR A 301 1.93 -19.55 8.51
N THR A 302 2.08 -20.28 7.41
CA THR A 302 2.23 -21.75 7.43
C THR A 302 3.60 -22.15 8.01
N ILE A 303 4.65 -21.39 7.67
CA ILE A 303 6.00 -21.57 8.23
C ILE A 303 6.00 -21.23 9.73
N GLU A 304 5.40 -20.10 10.12
CA GLU A 304 5.23 -19.68 11.54
C GLU A 304 4.47 -20.75 12.35
N ALA A 305 3.53 -21.47 11.71
CA ALA A 305 2.78 -22.56 12.34
C ALA A 305 3.58 -23.88 12.48
N GLY A 306 4.80 -23.96 11.92
CA GLY A 306 5.68 -25.13 11.99
C GLY A 306 5.76 -25.96 10.71
N GLY A 307 5.34 -25.42 9.56
CA GLY A 307 5.55 -26.05 8.25
C GLY A 307 7.01 -26.01 7.79
N ASP A 308 7.37 -26.91 6.87
CA ASP A 308 8.71 -26.97 6.29
C ASP A 308 9.00 -25.73 5.45
N ALA A 309 9.92 -24.88 5.94
CA ALA A 309 10.23 -23.59 5.35
C ALA A 309 10.76 -23.71 3.91
N ASP A 310 11.70 -24.62 3.66
CA ASP A 310 12.35 -24.72 2.35
C ASP A 310 11.35 -25.18 1.28
N ALA A 311 10.56 -26.22 1.60
CA ALA A 311 9.52 -26.72 0.71
C ALA A 311 8.42 -25.68 0.43
N LEU A 312 8.02 -24.91 1.44
CA LEU A 312 6.98 -23.88 1.32
C LEU A 312 7.45 -22.67 0.52
N ILE A 313 8.71 -22.24 0.68
CA ILE A 313 9.31 -21.16 -0.10
C ILE A 313 9.38 -21.56 -1.58
N ASP A 314 9.90 -22.75 -1.90
CA ASP A 314 10.01 -23.24 -3.28
C ASP A 314 8.63 -23.36 -3.94
N ARG A 315 7.66 -23.85 -3.19
CA ARG A 315 6.27 -23.96 -3.63
C ARG A 315 5.68 -22.58 -3.95
N ASN A 316 5.84 -21.61 -3.05
CA ASN A 316 5.36 -20.25 -3.26
C ASN A 316 6.02 -19.59 -4.48
N LEU A 317 7.34 -19.71 -4.63
CA LEU A 317 8.07 -19.18 -5.80
C LEU A 317 7.51 -19.70 -7.13
N ASN A 318 7.19 -21.00 -7.19
CA ASN A 318 6.58 -21.61 -8.39
C ASN A 318 5.17 -21.05 -8.67
N LYS A 319 4.35 -20.87 -7.64
CA LYS A 319 2.99 -20.32 -7.78
C LYS A 319 3.03 -18.85 -8.18
N VAL A 320 3.88 -18.04 -7.55
CA VAL A 320 4.09 -16.64 -7.92
C VAL A 320 4.56 -16.50 -9.36
N LYS A 321 5.47 -17.36 -9.82
CA LYS A 321 5.88 -17.39 -11.22
C LYS A 321 4.70 -17.65 -12.16
N SER A 322 3.85 -18.66 -11.87
CA SER A 322 2.65 -18.93 -12.67
C SER A 322 1.64 -17.77 -12.71
N ILE A 323 1.54 -16.99 -11.63
CA ILE A 323 0.68 -15.80 -11.57
C ILE A 323 1.27 -14.67 -12.42
N ILE A 324 2.58 -14.46 -12.35
CA ILE A 324 3.28 -13.42 -13.13
C ILE A 324 3.14 -13.71 -14.63
N ASP A 325 3.28 -14.97 -15.04
CA ASP A 325 3.28 -15.40 -16.43
C ASP A 325 1.85 -15.52 -17.03
N SER A 326 0.80 -15.61 -16.20
CA SER A 326 -0.58 -15.78 -16.68
C SER A 326 -1.23 -14.47 -17.12
N ASP A 327 -1.82 -14.40 -18.30
CA ASP A 327 -2.58 -13.21 -18.74
C ASP A 327 -4.10 -13.30 -18.51
N ASP A 328 -4.57 -14.40 -17.90
CA ASP A 328 -5.97 -14.62 -17.58
C ASP A 328 -6.25 -14.44 -16.08
N VAL A 329 -7.16 -13.51 -15.77
CA VAL A 329 -7.64 -13.23 -14.42
C VAL A 329 -8.28 -14.48 -13.79
N ASN A 330 -9.02 -15.27 -14.57
CA ASN A 330 -9.68 -16.47 -14.06
C ASN A 330 -8.65 -17.54 -13.68
N ALA A 331 -7.64 -17.76 -14.52
CA ALA A 331 -6.55 -18.68 -14.20
C ALA A 331 -5.78 -18.25 -12.94
N ILE A 332 -5.50 -16.95 -12.77
CA ILE A 332 -4.85 -16.43 -11.56
C ILE A 332 -5.73 -16.65 -10.32
N ARG A 333 -7.03 -16.40 -10.42
CA ARG A 333 -7.99 -16.65 -9.34
C ARG A 333 -7.97 -18.11 -8.94
N ASP A 334 -7.99 -19.03 -9.90
CA ASP A 334 -8.04 -20.46 -9.63
C ASP A 334 -6.75 -20.96 -8.96
N ILE A 335 -5.59 -20.45 -9.41
CA ILE A 335 -4.30 -20.70 -8.74
C ILE A 335 -4.35 -20.23 -7.29
N ALA A 336 -4.80 -18.99 -7.05
CA ALA A 336 -4.85 -18.41 -5.72
C ALA A 336 -5.80 -19.18 -4.78
N LYS A 337 -6.98 -19.55 -5.29
CA LYS A 337 -7.96 -20.36 -4.55
C LYS A 337 -7.39 -21.71 -4.17
N LYS A 338 -6.86 -22.44 -5.15
CA LYS A 338 -6.31 -23.77 -4.93
C LYS A 338 -5.15 -23.73 -3.94
N GLU A 339 -4.23 -22.79 -4.10
CA GLU A 339 -3.08 -22.67 -3.22
C GLU A 339 -3.48 -22.31 -1.79
N THR A 340 -4.43 -21.40 -1.61
CA THR A 340 -4.90 -21.05 -0.27
C THR A 340 -5.55 -22.23 0.43
N ILE A 341 -6.35 -23.04 -0.28
CA ILE A 341 -6.94 -24.27 0.27
C ILE A 341 -5.84 -25.24 0.69
N GLU A 342 -4.85 -25.45 -0.17
CA GLU A 342 -3.74 -26.37 0.11
C GLU A 342 -2.92 -25.93 1.33
N LEU A 343 -2.57 -24.64 1.45
CA LEU A 343 -1.87 -24.10 2.62
C LEU A 343 -2.71 -24.18 3.91
N THR A 344 -4.01 -23.91 3.81
CA THR A 344 -4.93 -24.02 4.95
C THR A 344 -5.02 -25.46 5.46
N ASN A 345 -5.09 -26.43 4.56
CA ASN A 345 -5.10 -27.85 4.92
C ASN A 345 -3.78 -28.25 5.57
N MET A 346 -2.64 -27.81 5.03
CA MET A 346 -1.33 -28.05 5.64
C MET A 346 -1.27 -27.53 7.08
N ILE A 347 -1.73 -26.30 7.34
CA ILE A 347 -1.77 -25.73 8.70
C ILE A 347 -2.65 -26.57 9.63
N SER A 348 -3.80 -27.05 9.15
CA SER A 348 -4.71 -27.91 9.92
C SER A 348 -4.09 -29.25 10.28
N ASP A 349 -3.25 -29.79 9.39
CA ASP A 349 -2.56 -31.07 9.57
C ASP A 349 -1.30 -30.97 10.44
N LEU A 350 -0.83 -29.75 10.77
CA LEU A 350 0.36 -29.55 11.60
C LEU A 350 0.15 -30.10 13.02
N PRO A 351 1.12 -30.85 13.59
CA PRO A 351 0.98 -31.53 14.87
C PRO A 351 0.59 -30.64 16.04
N ALA A 352 1.13 -29.41 16.10
CA ALA A 352 0.87 -28.45 17.16
C ALA A 352 -0.58 -27.92 17.13
N LYS A 353 -1.06 -27.55 15.93
CA LYS A 353 -2.44 -27.10 15.68
C LYS A 353 -3.46 -28.21 15.90
N ARG A 354 -3.14 -29.43 15.44
CA ARG A 354 -3.96 -30.62 15.68
C ARG A 354 -4.12 -30.89 17.18
N SER A 355 -3.04 -30.78 17.94
CA SER A 355 -3.06 -30.92 19.40
C SER A 355 -3.92 -29.85 20.06
N GLU A 356 -3.72 -28.57 19.73
CA GLU A 356 -4.52 -27.45 20.27
C GLU A 356 -6.02 -27.62 19.99
N ARG A 357 -6.40 -28.02 18.77
CA ARG A 357 -7.79 -28.29 18.38
C ARG A 357 -8.40 -29.42 19.20
N ILE A 358 -7.68 -30.53 19.37
CA ILE A 358 -8.11 -31.67 20.19
C ILE A 358 -8.34 -31.22 21.63
N ILE A 359 -7.44 -30.40 22.21
CA ILE A 359 -7.60 -29.89 23.58
C ILE A 359 -8.80 -28.97 23.68
N PHE A 360 -8.98 -28.05 22.73
CA PHE A 360 -10.09 -27.12 22.72
C PHE A 360 -11.45 -27.83 22.66
N GLN A 361 -11.60 -28.81 21.76
CA GLN A 361 -12.81 -29.62 21.66
C GLN A 361 -13.07 -30.42 22.95
N THR A 362 -12.03 -30.99 23.54
CA THR A 362 -12.13 -31.73 24.80
C THR A 362 -12.58 -30.83 25.95
N LYS A 363 -12.04 -29.61 26.05
CA LYS A 363 -12.46 -28.63 27.07
C LYS A 363 -13.92 -28.21 26.89
N LEU A 364 -14.32 -27.87 25.67
CA LEU A 364 -15.72 -27.52 25.36
C LEU A 364 -16.70 -28.65 25.70
N PHE A 365 -16.34 -29.89 25.38
CA PHE A 365 -17.17 -31.04 25.73
C PHE A 365 -17.33 -31.16 27.25
N ILE A 366 -16.24 -31.00 28.01
CA ILE A 366 -16.29 -30.98 29.48
C ILE A 366 -17.16 -29.85 29.98
N GLU A 367 -16.99 -28.63 29.46
CA GLU A 367 -17.75 -27.45 29.89
C GLU A 367 -19.26 -27.60 29.70
N ASN A 368 -19.68 -28.27 28.62
CA ASN A 368 -21.09 -28.50 28.31
C ASN A 368 -21.70 -29.68 29.07
N ASN A 369 -20.90 -30.71 29.39
CA ASN A 369 -21.41 -31.98 29.93
C ASN A 369 -20.88 -32.33 31.34
N TYR A 370 -20.23 -31.38 32.04
CA TYR A 370 -19.55 -31.66 33.30
C TYR A 370 -20.44 -32.29 34.39
N HIS A 371 -21.75 -32.10 34.33
CA HIS A 371 -22.72 -32.62 35.29
C HIS A 371 -23.06 -34.11 35.06
N GLU A 372 -22.69 -34.67 33.92
CA GLU A 372 -22.89 -36.07 33.57
C GLU A 372 -21.64 -36.93 33.83
N ASP A 373 -21.77 -38.25 33.75
CA ASP A 373 -20.61 -39.14 33.82
C ASP A 373 -19.87 -39.15 32.47
N ILE A 374 -18.70 -38.49 32.42
CA ILE A 374 -17.92 -38.33 31.19
C ILE A 374 -16.88 -39.44 31.12
N GLU A 375 -17.04 -40.34 30.14
CA GLU A 375 -16.02 -41.31 29.79
C GLU A 375 -14.98 -40.72 28.83
N VAL A 376 -13.72 -41.12 29.00
CA VAL A 376 -12.62 -40.73 28.09
C VAL A 376 -12.86 -41.26 26.67
N ALA A 377 -13.58 -42.38 26.52
CA ALA A 377 -14.00 -42.92 25.24
C ALA A 377 -14.82 -41.91 24.43
N SER A 378 -15.86 -41.33 25.05
CA SER A 378 -16.76 -40.37 24.41
C SER A 378 -16.03 -39.07 24.02
N LEU A 379 -15.08 -38.62 24.84
CA LEU A 379 -14.22 -37.48 24.52
C LEU A 379 -13.30 -37.76 23.32
N ALA A 380 -12.73 -38.97 23.27
CA ALA A 380 -11.83 -39.39 22.20
C ALA A 380 -12.57 -39.54 20.87
N GLU A 381 -13.79 -40.09 20.90
CA GLU A 381 -14.68 -40.18 19.74
C GLU A 381 -15.08 -38.79 19.22
N ALA A 382 -15.51 -37.89 20.11
CA ALA A 382 -15.85 -36.51 19.74
C ALA A 382 -14.66 -35.74 19.15
N ALA A 383 -13.43 -36.06 19.56
CA ALA A 383 -12.20 -35.45 19.06
C ALA A 383 -11.55 -36.21 17.88
N GLY A 384 -12.13 -37.34 17.44
CA GLY A 384 -11.62 -38.13 16.31
C GLY A 384 -10.24 -38.76 16.53
N VAL A 385 -9.90 -39.13 17.77
CA VAL A 385 -8.60 -39.70 18.14
C VAL A 385 -8.71 -40.92 19.06
N SER A 386 -7.63 -41.66 19.25
CA SER A 386 -7.60 -42.74 20.24
C SER A 386 -7.55 -42.19 21.67
N GLN A 387 -8.12 -42.93 22.62
CA GLN A 387 -8.13 -42.55 24.04
C GLN A 387 -6.72 -42.32 24.59
N SER A 388 -5.76 -43.19 24.25
CA SER A 388 -4.37 -43.08 24.67
C SER A 388 -3.70 -41.81 24.15
N TYR A 389 -3.98 -41.44 22.89
CA TYR A 389 -3.45 -40.21 22.30
C TYR A 389 -4.05 -38.98 22.97
N LEU A 390 -5.38 -38.97 23.17
CA LEU A 390 -6.08 -37.88 23.83
C LEU A 390 -5.55 -37.63 25.25
N MET A 391 -5.41 -38.67 26.07
CA MET A 391 -4.90 -38.53 27.44
C MET A 391 -3.48 -37.97 27.48
N ARG A 392 -2.59 -38.46 26.60
CA ARG A 392 -1.21 -37.98 26.52
C ARG A 392 -1.17 -36.51 26.10
N CYS A 393 -1.82 -36.20 24.99
CA CYS A 393 -1.88 -34.85 24.42
C CYS A 393 -2.46 -33.84 25.41
N PHE A 394 -3.57 -34.19 26.08
CA PHE A 394 -4.22 -33.33 27.08
C PHE A 394 -3.33 -33.06 28.27
N LYS A 395 -2.61 -34.08 28.77
CA LYS A 395 -1.68 -33.91 29.89
C LYS A 395 -0.46 -33.08 29.51
N GLU A 396 0.12 -33.29 28.33
CA GLU A 396 1.25 -32.50 27.83
C GLU A 396 0.88 -31.03 27.65
N TYR A 397 -0.31 -30.74 27.10
CA TYR A 397 -0.74 -29.37 26.81
C TYR A 397 -1.26 -28.61 28.04
N THR A 398 -2.02 -29.26 28.92
CA THR A 398 -2.66 -28.61 30.08
C THR A 398 -1.90 -28.77 31.39
N GLY A 399 -0.89 -29.63 31.42
CA GLY A 399 -0.18 -30.03 32.64
C GLY A 399 -0.99 -30.94 33.57
N GLN A 400 -2.22 -31.29 33.21
CA GLN A 400 -3.14 -32.06 34.06
C GLN A 400 -3.83 -33.18 33.28
N THR A 401 -4.26 -34.23 33.97
CA THR A 401 -5.12 -35.26 33.37
C THR A 401 -6.53 -34.74 33.14
N ILE A 402 -7.25 -35.33 32.18
CA ILE A 402 -8.66 -35.01 31.88
C ILE A 402 -9.53 -35.09 33.14
N LYS A 403 -9.33 -36.12 33.98
CA LYS A 403 -10.07 -36.30 35.23
C LYS A 403 -9.76 -35.20 36.26
N GLN A 404 -8.51 -34.74 36.34
CA GLN A 404 -8.13 -33.62 37.22
C GLN A 404 -8.79 -32.32 36.74
N TYR A 405 -8.73 -32.05 35.43
CA TYR A 405 -9.37 -30.88 34.84
C TYR A 405 -10.88 -30.87 35.04
N LEU A 406 -11.55 -32.00 34.80
CA LEU A 406 -13.00 -32.15 35.04
C LEU A 406 -13.35 -31.88 36.51
N ASN A 407 -12.62 -32.49 37.45
CA ASN A 407 -12.86 -32.25 38.87
C ASN A 407 -12.64 -30.77 39.24
N GLN A 408 -11.59 -30.13 38.73
CA GLN A 408 -11.35 -28.71 38.96
C GLN A 408 -12.51 -27.86 38.46
N TYR A 409 -12.98 -28.10 37.23
CA TYR A 409 -14.13 -27.39 36.66
C TYR A 409 -15.41 -27.62 37.48
N ARG A 410 -15.69 -28.86 37.91
CA ARG A 410 -16.82 -29.18 38.79
C ARG A 410 -16.75 -28.46 40.13
N ILE A 411 -15.57 -28.33 40.73
CA ILE A 411 -15.40 -27.60 41.99
C ILE A 411 -15.63 -26.09 41.80
N GLU A 412 -15.16 -25.49 40.70
CA GLU A 412 -15.47 -24.08 40.42
C GLU A 412 -16.97 -23.86 40.26
N LYS A 413 -17.66 -24.75 39.54
CA LYS A 413 -19.13 -24.72 39.45
C LYS A 413 -19.81 -25.00 40.79
N ALA A 414 -19.25 -25.85 41.63
CA ALA A 414 -19.78 -26.14 42.97
C ALA A 414 -19.73 -24.92 43.88
N LYS A 415 -18.64 -24.12 43.83
CA LYS A 415 -18.53 -22.87 44.61
C LYS A 415 -19.70 -21.94 44.30
N GLU A 416 -20.05 -21.78 43.03
CA GLU A 416 -21.20 -20.97 42.60
C GLU A 416 -22.54 -21.50 43.16
N ARG A 417 -22.70 -22.82 43.26
CA ARG A 417 -23.96 -23.47 43.68
C ARG A 417 -24.10 -23.63 45.20
N LEU A 418 -23.00 -23.55 45.95
CA LEU A 418 -23.01 -23.68 47.42
C LEU A 418 -23.80 -22.57 48.12
N ALA A 419 -24.04 -21.43 47.46
CA ALA A 419 -24.90 -20.37 47.97
C ALA A 419 -26.32 -20.90 48.26
N ASP A 420 -26.91 -21.58 47.26
CA ASP A 420 -28.34 -21.90 47.26
C ASP A 420 -28.64 -23.35 47.66
N LEU A 421 -27.66 -24.26 47.54
CA LEU A 421 -27.87 -25.70 47.73
C LEU A 421 -27.18 -26.25 48.98
N THR A 422 -27.66 -27.38 49.49
CA THR A 422 -26.92 -28.13 50.53
C THR A 422 -25.61 -28.67 49.95
N VAL A 423 -24.65 -29.03 50.81
CA VAL A 423 -23.37 -29.62 50.37
C VAL A 423 -23.61 -30.91 49.58
N SER A 424 -24.59 -31.72 49.99
CA SER A 424 -24.96 -32.96 49.30
C SER A 424 -25.60 -32.68 47.94
N ASP A 425 -26.59 -31.79 47.87
CA ASP A 425 -27.26 -31.46 46.60
C ASP A 425 -26.30 -30.77 45.62
N THR A 426 -25.37 -29.98 46.13
CA THR A 426 -24.30 -29.39 45.32
C THR A 426 -23.43 -30.46 44.70
N ALA A 427 -23.00 -31.48 45.47
CA ALA A 427 -22.15 -32.57 44.97
C ALA A 427 -22.81 -33.29 43.78
N PHE A 428 -24.08 -33.67 43.91
CA PHE A 428 -24.82 -34.36 42.85
C PHE A 428 -25.10 -33.45 41.65
N SER A 429 -25.48 -32.18 41.88
CA SER A 429 -25.81 -31.24 40.78
C SER A 429 -24.62 -30.87 39.89
N VAL A 430 -23.38 -31.02 40.36
CA VAL A 430 -22.17 -30.79 39.55
C VAL A 430 -21.54 -32.08 39.03
N GLY A 431 -22.21 -33.24 39.20
CA GLY A 431 -21.80 -34.52 38.61
C GLY A 431 -20.88 -35.39 39.49
N PHE A 432 -20.82 -35.17 40.80
CA PHE A 432 -20.20 -36.16 41.71
C PHE A 432 -21.23 -37.19 42.16
N ASN A 433 -20.89 -38.47 42.07
CA ASN A 433 -21.74 -39.58 42.51
C ASN A 433 -21.60 -39.89 44.01
N ASP A 434 -20.65 -39.25 44.71
CA ASP A 434 -20.37 -39.46 46.13
C ASP A 434 -20.01 -38.12 46.80
N SER A 435 -20.81 -37.72 47.80
CA SER A 435 -20.65 -36.50 48.57
C SER A 435 -19.38 -36.48 49.44
N ASN A 436 -18.93 -37.64 49.93
CA ASN A 436 -17.68 -37.75 50.70
C ASN A 436 -16.47 -37.55 49.79
N TYR A 437 -16.48 -38.16 48.61
CA TYR A 437 -15.43 -37.95 47.60
C TYR A 437 -15.41 -36.49 47.12
N PHE A 438 -16.57 -35.89 46.89
CA PHE A 438 -16.69 -34.46 46.60
C PHE A 438 -16.04 -33.61 47.70
N GLY A 439 -16.34 -33.87 48.98
CA GLY A 439 -15.77 -33.13 50.11
C GLY A 439 -14.24 -33.21 50.16
N ALA A 440 -13.68 -34.39 49.89
CA ALA A 440 -12.23 -34.60 49.83
C ALA A 440 -11.59 -33.83 48.66
N VAL A 441 -12.19 -33.88 47.47
CA VAL A 441 -11.71 -33.16 46.27
C VAL A 441 -11.84 -31.65 46.45
N PHE A 442 -12.96 -31.18 46.99
CA PHE A 442 -13.20 -29.77 47.29
C PHE A 442 -12.12 -29.24 48.23
N LYS A 443 -11.92 -29.89 49.39
CA LYS A 443 -10.89 -29.49 50.36
C LYS A 443 -9.48 -29.51 49.77
N LYS A 444 -9.17 -30.49 48.93
CA LYS A 444 -7.87 -30.58 48.26
C LYS A 444 -7.61 -29.40 47.32
N LEU A 445 -8.63 -28.91 46.62
CA LEU A 445 -8.50 -27.85 45.63
C LEU A 445 -8.69 -26.43 46.20
N THR A 446 -9.46 -26.28 47.27
CA THR A 446 -9.76 -24.96 47.87
C THR A 446 -9.05 -24.71 49.20
N GLY A 447 -8.46 -25.74 49.81
CA GLY A 447 -7.82 -25.68 51.13
C GLY A 447 -8.77 -25.91 52.31
N ILE A 448 -10.09 -25.72 52.13
CA ILE A 448 -11.10 -25.85 53.19
C ILE A 448 -12.28 -26.72 52.75
N GLY A 449 -12.99 -27.32 53.70
CA GLY A 449 -14.14 -28.17 53.38
C GLY A 449 -15.33 -27.38 52.81
N PRO A 450 -16.21 -28.00 52.01
CA PRO A 450 -17.33 -27.31 51.35
C PRO A 450 -18.31 -26.66 52.34
N GLN A 451 -18.54 -27.29 53.50
CA GLN A 451 -19.41 -26.72 54.55
C GLN A 451 -18.79 -25.50 55.23
N GLN A 452 -17.47 -25.53 55.44
CA GLN A 452 -16.72 -24.39 55.96
C GLN A 452 -16.70 -23.25 54.93
N TYR A 453 -16.43 -23.57 53.66
CA TYR A 453 -16.47 -22.61 52.56
C TYR A 453 -17.84 -21.93 52.46
N LYS A 454 -18.93 -22.70 52.54
CA LYS A 454 -20.29 -22.17 52.53
C LYS A 454 -20.54 -21.20 53.69
N LYS A 455 -20.11 -21.55 54.89
CA LYS A 455 -20.25 -20.70 56.08
C LYS A 455 -19.44 -19.40 55.98
N GLU A 456 -18.20 -19.47 55.49
CA GLU A 456 -17.32 -18.29 55.39
C GLU A 456 -17.74 -17.34 54.26
N THR A 457 -18.33 -17.86 53.18
CA THR A 457 -18.67 -17.07 51.99
C THR A 457 -20.12 -16.57 51.98
N TYR A 458 -21.06 -17.35 52.54
CA TYR A 458 -22.51 -17.10 52.43
C TYR A 458 -23.26 -17.14 53.77
N GLY A 459 -22.58 -17.46 54.88
CA GLY A 459 -23.19 -17.75 56.18
C GLY A 459 -23.16 -16.61 57.19
#